data_AF-A0A2D6X3Z9-F1
#
_entry.id   AF-A0A2D6X3Z9-F1
#
_cell.length_a   1.000
_cell.length_b   1.000
_cell.length_c   1.000
_cell.angle_alpha   90.00
_cell.angle_beta   90.00
_cell.angle_gamma   90.00
#
_symmetry.space_group_name_H-M   'P 1'
#
loop_
_entity.id
_entity.type
_entity.pdbx_description
1 polymer ?
#
loop_
_entity_poly.entity_id
_entity_poly.type
_entity_poly.pdbx_seq_one_letter_code
_entity_poly.pdbx_strand_id
1 'polypeptide(L)'
;RESLQLEINIHAEWCGGCRFHTYPYDAELPIRIDGKRETRTFKCDGDVWEIIDLLIEETKGYNEQGKEFDIAKSVNAQLPFFCCRNVTHDKEIQRDIARYAYCEQFNVPPYPGSYGEQPAKWVRRAFIIKNTLAKKQKDQLDATRKNNN
;
A
#
# COMPACT_ATOMS: atom_id res chain seq x y z
N ARG A 1 -11.71 2.33 -0.32
CA ARG A 1 -10.51 2.70 -1.13
C ARG A 1 -9.46 3.44 -0.30
N GLU A 2 -9.78 4.56 0.35
CA GLU A 2 -8.79 5.37 1.10
C GLU A 2 -7.96 4.59 2.14
N SER A 3 -8.57 3.69 2.94
CA SER A 3 -7.81 2.85 3.91
C SER A 3 -6.76 1.98 3.22
N LEU A 4 -7.15 1.27 2.16
CA LEU A 4 -6.23 0.42 1.41
C LEU A 4 -5.12 1.24 0.76
N GLN A 5 -5.43 2.43 0.25
CA GLN A 5 -4.42 3.33 -0.31
C GLN A 5 -3.43 3.80 0.76
N LEU A 6 -3.90 4.12 1.98
CA LEU A 6 -3.04 4.42 3.13
C LEU A 6 -2.13 3.24 3.47
N GLU A 7 -2.70 2.04 3.52
CA GLU A 7 -1.96 0.82 3.82
C GLU A 7 -0.88 0.53 2.76
N ILE A 8 -1.24 0.60 1.47
CA ILE A 8 -0.29 0.46 0.36
C ILE A 8 0.81 1.52 0.45
N ASN A 9 0.48 2.77 0.80
CA ASN A 9 1.47 3.84 0.95
C ASN A 9 2.47 3.61 2.10
N ILE A 10 2.08 2.92 3.17
CA ILE A 10 2.99 2.54 4.27
C ILE A 10 3.98 1.46 3.82
N HIS A 11 3.57 0.64 2.86
CA HIS A 11 4.43 -0.36 2.22
C HIS A 11 5.20 0.20 1.00
N ALA A 12 4.80 1.35 0.47
CA ALA A 12 5.43 1.96 -0.68
C ALA A 12 6.85 2.41 -0.36
N GLU A 13 7.78 1.95 -1.18
CA GLU A 13 9.16 2.42 -1.20
C GLU A 13 9.36 3.30 -2.41
N TRP A 14 10.16 4.36 -2.24
CA TRP A 14 10.51 5.26 -3.33
C TRP A 14 11.17 4.50 -4.48
N CYS A 15 10.70 4.74 -5.70
CA CYS A 15 11.31 4.17 -6.89
C CYS A 15 12.44 5.06 -7.42
N GLY A 16 13.66 4.51 -7.50
CA GLY A 16 14.85 5.16 -8.05
C GLY A 16 14.99 5.12 -9.58
N GLY A 17 13.89 4.93 -10.33
CA GLY A 17 13.91 4.83 -11.80
C GLY A 17 13.76 3.41 -12.36
N CYS A 18 12.74 2.67 -11.93
CA CYS A 18 12.45 1.33 -12.44
C CYS A 18 12.01 1.34 -13.92
N ARG A 19 12.00 0.17 -14.57
CA ARG A 19 11.59 -0.01 -15.97
C ARG A 19 10.17 0.47 -16.32
N PHE A 20 9.31 0.66 -15.31
CA PHE A 20 7.93 1.12 -15.45
C PHE A 20 7.73 2.59 -15.08
N HIS A 21 8.82 3.35 -14.91
CA HIS A 21 8.76 4.72 -14.40
C HIS A 21 8.18 5.72 -15.40
N THR A 22 8.33 5.45 -16.69
CA THR A 22 7.91 6.34 -17.77
C THR A 22 6.91 5.65 -18.67
N TYR A 23 5.78 6.30 -18.93
CA TYR A 23 4.81 5.84 -19.91
C TYR A 23 5.19 6.22 -21.34
N PRO A 24 4.71 5.46 -22.34
CA PRO A 24 3.99 4.20 -22.20
C PRO A 24 4.96 3.01 -22.00
N TYR A 25 4.45 1.90 -21.47
CA TYR A 25 5.18 0.63 -21.39
C TYR A 25 4.24 -0.56 -21.49
N ASP A 26 4.77 -1.71 -21.88
CA ASP A 26 4.06 -2.98 -21.86
C ASP A 26 4.48 -3.80 -20.63
N ALA A 27 3.52 -4.43 -19.97
CA ALA A 27 3.79 -5.36 -18.87
C ALA A 27 2.80 -6.54 -18.87
N GLU A 28 3.30 -7.71 -18.47
CA GLU A 28 2.48 -8.88 -18.17
C GLU A 28 1.68 -8.62 -16.88
N LEU A 29 0.39 -8.91 -16.90
CA LEU A 29 -0.46 -8.74 -15.72
C LEU A 29 -0.13 -9.78 -14.64
N PRO A 30 -0.13 -9.39 -13.35
CA PRO A 30 0.06 -10.32 -12.23
C PRO A 30 -1.13 -11.25 -12.00
N ILE A 31 -2.27 -10.96 -12.65
CA ILE A 31 -3.53 -11.72 -12.58
C ILE A 31 -3.73 -12.59 -13.83
N ARG A 32 -4.46 -13.69 -13.68
CA ARG A 32 -4.90 -14.50 -14.82
C ARG A 32 -6.30 -14.07 -15.24
N ILE A 33 -6.43 -13.66 -16.49
CA ILE A 33 -7.74 -13.40 -17.12
C ILE A 33 -8.00 -14.58 -18.06
N ASP A 34 -9.13 -15.27 -17.87
CA ASP A 34 -9.49 -16.48 -18.62
C ASP A 34 -8.39 -17.57 -18.62
N GLY A 35 -7.70 -17.70 -17.49
CA GLY A 35 -6.64 -18.69 -17.28
C GLY A 35 -5.30 -18.35 -17.95
N LYS A 36 -5.19 -17.21 -18.64
CA LYS A 36 -3.95 -16.75 -19.30
C LYS A 36 -3.41 -15.49 -18.65
N ARG A 37 -2.09 -15.34 -18.73
CA ARG A 37 -1.45 -14.05 -18.44
C ARG A 37 -1.42 -13.26 -19.73
N GLU A 38 -2.02 -12.08 -19.71
CA GLU A 38 -2.00 -11.16 -20.84
C GLU A 38 -1.00 -10.04 -20.60
N THR A 39 -0.47 -9.50 -21.69
CA THR A 39 0.33 -8.29 -21.68
C THR A 39 -0.58 -7.12 -22.03
N ARG A 40 -0.51 -6.03 -21.24
CA ARG A 40 -1.20 -4.78 -21.53
C ARG A 40 -0.21 -3.63 -21.71
N THR A 41 -0.61 -2.66 -22.51
CA THR A 41 0.06 -1.37 -22.62
C THR A 41 -0.51 -0.40 -21.60
N PHE A 42 0.35 0.12 -20.73
CA PHE A 42 0.03 1.15 -19.75
C PHE A 42 0.46 2.50 -20.31
N LYS A 43 -0.46 3.46 -20.30
CA LYS A 43 -0.29 4.82 -20.83
C LYS A 43 -0.40 5.87 -19.74
N CYS A 44 -1.01 5.54 -18.61
CA CYS A 44 -1.16 6.44 -17.48
C CYS A 44 -1.31 5.69 -16.15
N ASP A 45 -1.31 6.45 -15.05
CA ASP A 45 -1.54 5.92 -13.71
C ASP A 45 -2.91 5.26 -13.56
N GLY A 46 -3.91 5.71 -14.33
CA GLY A 46 -5.25 5.11 -14.36
C GLY A 46 -5.22 3.63 -14.73
N ASP A 47 -4.49 3.29 -15.80
CA ASP A 47 -4.34 1.90 -16.27
C ASP A 47 -3.72 1.01 -15.19
N VAL A 48 -2.78 1.54 -14.41
CA VAL A 48 -2.16 0.84 -13.27
C VAL A 48 -3.18 0.59 -12.16
N TRP A 49 -3.96 1.62 -11.81
CA TRP A 49 -4.98 1.51 -10.76
C TRP A 49 -6.09 0.52 -11.10
N GLU A 50 -6.45 0.37 -12.37
CA GLU A 50 -7.41 -0.67 -12.80
C GLU A 50 -6.90 -2.08 -12.47
N ILE A 51 -5.61 -2.35 -12.70
CA ILE A 51 -5.01 -3.65 -12.36
C ILE A 51 -4.89 -3.84 -10.85
N ILE A 52 -4.58 -2.78 -10.11
CA ILE A 52 -4.57 -2.81 -8.64
C ILE A 52 -5.97 -3.14 -8.11
N ASP A 53 -7.03 -2.55 -8.66
CA ASP A 53 -8.40 -2.82 -8.26
C ASP A 53 -8.76 -4.30 -8.53
N LEU A 54 -8.34 -4.87 -9.66
CA LEU A 54 -8.51 -6.30 -9.94
C LEU A 54 -7.76 -7.21 -8.95
N LEU A 55 -6.53 -6.85 -8.55
CA LEU A 55 -5.78 -7.57 -7.52
C LEU A 55 -6.47 -7.54 -6.16
N ILE A 56 -7.09 -6.41 -5.81
CA ILE A 56 -7.87 -6.26 -4.57
C ILE A 56 -9.07 -7.21 -4.59
N GLU A 57 -9.84 -7.24 -5.68
CA GLU A 57 -11.00 -8.12 -5.81
C GLU A 57 -10.60 -9.60 -5.83
N GLU A 58 -9.51 -9.96 -6.52
CA GLU A 58 -8.98 -11.33 -6.49
C GLU A 58 -8.61 -11.75 -5.07
N THR A 59 -7.91 -10.88 -4.33
CA THR A 59 -7.49 -11.18 -2.94
C THR A 59 -8.69 -11.32 -2.01
N LYS A 60 -9.73 -10.48 -2.17
CA LYS A 60 -10.98 -10.62 -1.41
C LYS A 60 -11.69 -11.94 -1.72
N GLY A 61 -11.79 -12.33 -2.99
CA GLY A 61 -12.39 -13.60 -3.40
C GLY A 61 -11.67 -14.81 -2.79
N TYR A 62 -10.34 -14.76 -2.69
CA TYR A 62 -9.58 -15.78 -1.95
C TYR A 62 -9.91 -15.81 -0.45
N ASN A 63 -10.11 -14.64 0.18
CA ASN A 63 -10.44 -14.58 1.60
C ASN A 63 -11.86 -15.10 1.89
N GLU A 64 -12.80 -14.86 0.99
CA GLU A 64 -14.16 -15.43 1.06
C GLU A 64 -14.15 -16.96 0.96
N GLN A 65 -13.15 -17.54 0.29
CA GLN A 65 -12.93 -18.99 0.23
C GLN A 65 -12.22 -19.57 1.48
N GLY A 66 -12.09 -18.76 2.54
CA GLY A 66 -11.50 -19.18 3.82
C GLY A 66 -9.99 -18.98 3.93
N LYS A 67 -9.36 -18.24 3.00
CA LYS A 67 -7.98 -17.78 3.18
C LYS A 67 -7.96 -16.47 4.01
N GLU A 68 -6.80 -16.09 4.51
CA GLU A 68 -6.63 -14.88 5.35
C GLU A 68 -5.48 -14.01 4.85
N PHE A 69 -5.53 -13.59 3.58
CA PHE A 69 -4.55 -12.70 3.00
C PHE A 69 -4.77 -11.25 3.42
N ASP A 70 -3.69 -10.58 3.79
CA ASP A 70 -3.66 -9.12 3.91
C ASP A 70 -3.65 -8.51 2.50
N ILE A 71 -4.70 -7.76 2.17
CA ILE A 71 -4.91 -7.21 0.82
C ILE A 71 -3.78 -6.24 0.45
N ALA A 72 -3.43 -5.31 1.33
CA ALA A 72 -2.42 -4.30 1.05
C ALA A 72 -1.04 -4.93 0.81
N LYS A 73 -0.67 -5.92 1.61
CA LYS A 73 0.57 -6.69 1.40
C LYS A 73 0.55 -7.47 0.10
N SER A 74 -0.57 -8.13 -0.20
CA SER A 74 -0.73 -8.93 -1.42
C SER A 74 -0.60 -8.06 -2.66
N VAL A 75 -1.26 -6.91 -2.69
CA VAL A 75 -1.10 -5.91 -3.75
C VAL A 75 0.34 -5.42 -3.83
N ASN A 76 0.93 -4.99 -2.71
CA ASN A 76 2.29 -4.43 -2.68
C ASN A 76 3.35 -5.42 -3.18
N ALA A 77 3.18 -6.71 -2.90
CA ALA A 77 4.06 -7.77 -3.40
C ALA A 77 3.98 -7.92 -4.93
N GLN A 78 2.86 -7.57 -5.55
CA GLN A 78 2.65 -7.69 -6.99
C GLN A 78 3.08 -6.46 -7.80
N LEU A 79 3.08 -5.26 -7.19
CA LEU A 79 3.42 -3.99 -7.88
C LEU A 79 4.73 -4.06 -8.70
N PRO A 80 5.85 -4.61 -8.19
CA PRO A 80 7.12 -4.61 -8.93
C PRO A 80 7.09 -5.37 -10.25
N PHE A 81 6.10 -6.24 -10.48
CA PHE A 81 6.01 -7.04 -11.69
C PHE A 81 5.45 -6.28 -12.87
N PHE A 82 4.62 -5.25 -12.64
CA PHE A 82 3.89 -4.57 -13.70
C PHE A 82 3.84 -3.05 -13.62
N CYS A 83 4.18 -2.41 -12.49
CA CYS A 83 4.10 -0.96 -12.40
C CYS A 83 5.21 -0.33 -11.56
N CYS A 84 5.38 0.99 -11.71
CA CYS A 84 6.24 1.78 -10.85
C CYS A 84 5.56 2.00 -9.48
N ARG A 85 6.30 1.80 -8.38
CA ARG A 85 5.75 2.03 -7.03
C ARG A 85 5.35 3.48 -6.78
N ASN A 86 5.98 4.44 -7.46
CA ASN A 86 5.64 5.87 -7.34
C ASN A 86 4.19 6.16 -7.73
N VAL A 87 3.55 5.31 -8.56
CA VAL A 87 2.12 5.47 -8.92
C VAL A 87 1.21 5.32 -7.69
N THR A 88 1.61 4.49 -6.73
CA THR A 88 0.88 4.31 -5.48
C THR A 88 1.26 5.34 -4.41
N HIS A 89 2.29 6.15 -4.65
CA HIS A 89 2.83 7.10 -3.68
C HIS A 89 2.03 8.42 -3.69
N ASP A 90 1.23 8.62 -2.65
CA ASP A 90 0.40 9.81 -2.50
C ASP A 90 1.04 10.81 -1.52
N LYS A 91 1.32 12.03 -1.99
CA LYS A 91 2.03 13.05 -1.21
C LYS A 91 1.28 13.45 0.06
N GLU A 92 -0.05 13.51 0.04
CA GLU A 92 -0.82 13.88 1.24
C GLU A 92 -0.78 12.77 2.28
N ILE A 93 -0.95 11.52 1.84
CA ILE A 93 -0.85 10.35 2.71
C ILE A 93 0.55 10.25 3.33
N GLN A 94 1.59 10.47 2.54
CA GLN A 94 2.97 10.42 3.03
C GLN A 94 3.26 11.52 4.05
N ARG A 95 2.68 12.71 3.88
CA ARG A 95 2.71 13.77 4.91
C ARG A 95 2.01 13.35 6.20
N ASP A 96 0.88 12.65 6.11
CA ASP A 96 0.17 12.16 7.29
C ASP A 96 0.95 11.05 8.00
N ILE A 97 1.58 10.13 7.26
CA ILE A 97 2.48 9.10 7.82
C ILE A 97 3.66 9.76 8.52
N ALA A 98 4.30 10.74 7.89
CA ALA A 98 5.42 11.48 8.48
C ALA A 98 5.00 12.26 9.73
N ARG A 99 3.84 12.94 9.69
CA ARG A 99 3.27 13.61 10.87
C ARG A 99 3.03 12.62 12.00
N TYR A 100 2.44 11.47 11.70
CA TYR A 100 2.17 10.43 12.70
C TYR A 100 3.48 9.96 13.36
N ALA A 101 4.49 9.60 12.56
CA ALA A 101 5.77 9.12 13.07
C ALA A 101 6.48 10.17 13.93
N TYR A 102 6.51 11.43 13.49
CA TYR A 102 7.10 12.53 14.26
C TYR A 102 6.37 12.74 15.59
N CYS A 103 5.04 12.83 15.56
CA CYS A 103 4.24 13.04 16.76
C CYS A 103 4.37 11.90 17.77
N GLU A 104 4.42 10.66 17.29
CA GLU A 104 4.66 9.49 18.15
C GLU A 104 6.06 9.53 18.77
N GLN A 105 7.09 9.78 17.95
CA GLN A 105 8.49 9.77 18.39
C GLN A 105 8.79 10.86 19.44
N PHE A 106 8.24 12.06 19.25
CA PHE A 106 8.50 13.21 20.13
C PHE A 106 7.41 13.43 21.18
N ASN A 107 6.40 12.57 21.22
CA ASN A 107 5.25 12.67 22.12
C ASN A 107 4.58 14.06 22.08
N VAL A 108 4.36 14.56 20.87
CA VAL A 108 3.70 15.87 20.63
C VAL A 108 2.40 15.68 19.87
N PRO A 109 1.37 16.50 20.13
CA PRO A 109 0.11 16.38 19.42
C PRO A 109 0.26 16.83 17.95
N PRO A 110 -0.43 16.17 17.00
CA PRO A 110 -0.35 16.48 15.57
C PRO A 110 -1.04 17.78 15.17
N TYR A 111 -2.07 18.17 15.93
CA TYR A 111 -2.75 19.45 15.85
C TYR A 111 -2.98 19.98 17.28
N PRO A 112 -3.14 21.30 17.48
CA PRO A 112 -3.49 21.85 18.79
C PRO A 112 -4.78 21.28 19.36
N GLY A 113 -4.90 21.27 20.68
CA GLY A 113 -6.11 20.85 21.39
C GLY A 113 -6.19 19.36 21.71
N SER A 114 -7.29 18.99 22.36
CA SER A 114 -7.67 17.66 22.81
C SER A 114 -8.25 16.80 21.68
N TYR A 115 -8.56 15.54 21.96
CA TYR A 115 -9.10 14.58 20.98
C TYR A 115 -10.31 15.11 20.19
N GLY A 116 -11.22 15.84 20.84
CA GLY A 116 -12.42 16.40 20.19
C GLY A 116 -12.14 17.58 19.24
N GLU A 117 -10.94 18.16 19.33
CA GLU A 117 -10.50 19.31 18.51
C GLU A 117 -9.64 18.86 17.33
N GLN A 118 -9.21 17.59 17.32
CA GLN A 118 -8.44 17.02 16.22
C GLN A 118 -9.32 16.86 14.97
N PRO A 119 -8.79 17.10 13.76
CA PRO A 119 -9.55 16.88 12.53
C PRO A 119 -10.00 15.42 12.41
N ALA A 120 -11.30 15.18 12.21
CA ALA A 120 -11.84 13.81 12.15
C ALA A 120 -11.17 12.92 11.09
N LYS A 121 -10.82 13.51 9.93
CA LYS A 121 -10.07 12.83 8.86
C LYS A 121 -8.70 12.37 9.35
N TRP A 122 -7.98 13.23 10.10
CA TRP A 122 -6.70 12.90 10.70
C TRP A 122 -6.83 11.75 11.71
N VAL A 123 -7.79 11.84 12.64
CA VAL A 123 -8.00 10.80 13.66
C VAL A 123 -8.18 9.44 13.01
N ARG A 124 -9.05 9.35 11.99
CA ARG A 124 -9.26 8.11 11.23
C ARG A 124 -7.98 7.60 10.56
N ARG A 125 -7.23 8.49 9.88
CA ARG A 125 -5.97 8.14 9.21
C ARG A 125 -4.92 7.68 10.22
N ALA A 126 -4.78 8.35 11.36
CA ALA A 126 -3.83 8.02 12.41
C ALA A 126 -4.06 6.61 12.97
N PHE A 127 -5.31 6.20 13.18
CA PHE A 127 -5.63 4.82 13.59
C PHE A 127 -5.22 3.79 12.55
N ILE A 128 -5.47 4.06 11.26
CA ILE A 128 -5.05 3.16 10.17
C ILE A 128 -3.52 3.08 10.13
N ILE A 129 -2.84 4.23 10.16
CA ILE A 129 -1.37 4.30 10.16
C ILE A 129 -0.78 3.50 11.32
N LYS A 130 -1.28 3.72 12.55
CA LYS A 130 -0.86 2.99 13.74
C LYS A 130 -0.95 1.48 13.57
N ASN A 131 -2.13 1.00 13.17
CA ASN A 131 -2.39 -0.43 13.04
C ASN A 131 -1.53 -1.07 11.95
N THR A 132 -1.32 -0.39 10.83
CA THR A 132 -0.53 -0.90 9.71
C THR A 132 0.97 -0.89 10.02
N LEU A 133 1.49 0.13 10.71
CA LEU A 133 2.88 0.15 11.18
C LEU A 133 3.15 -0.98 12.18
N ALA A 134 2.24 -1.20 13.13
CA ALA A 134 2.35 -2.29 14.09
C ALA A 134 2.37 -3.68 13.40
N LYS A 135 1.50 -3.88 12.39
CA LYS A 135 1.52 -5.09 11.55
C LYS A 135 2.86 -5.25 10.84
N LYS A 136 3.33 -4.21 10.15
CA LYS A 136 4.60 -4.20 9.39
C LYS A 136 5.80 -4.53 10.30
N GLN A 137 5.84 -3.96 11.50
CA GLN A 137 6.90 -4.24 12.49
C GLN A 137 6.87 -5.71 12.95
N LYS A 138 5.68 -6.26 13.23
CA LYS A 138 5.53 -7.67 13.58
C LYS A 138 6.06 -8.59 12.48
N ASP A 139 5.73 -8.31 11.22
CA ASP A 139 6.20 -9.12 10.09
C ASP A 139 7.73 -9.09 9.95
N GLN A 140 8.34 -7.91 10.15
CA GLN A 140 9.80 -7.76 10.11
C GLN A 140 10.47 -8.60 11.19
N LEU A 141 9.95 -8.55 12.43
CA LEU A 141 10.47 -9.37 13.53
C LEU A 141 10.33 -10.87 13.25
N ASP A 142 9.18 -11.29 12.72
CA ASP A 142 8.93 -12.70 12.39
C ASP A 142 9.82 -13.18 11.23
N ALA A 143 10.10 -12.33 10.24
CA ALA A 143 11.06 -12.62 9.17
C ALA A 143 12.50 -12.76 9.70
N THR A 144 12.94 -11.85 10.58
CA THR A 144 14.27 -11.95 11.21
C THR A 144 14.41 -13.22 12.05
N ARG A 145 13.37 -13.61 12.80
CA ARG A 145 13.38 -14.87 13.57
C ARG A 145 13.53 -16.10 12.69
N LYS A 146 12.84 -16.14 11.55
CA LYS A 146 12.93 -17.26 10.59
C LYS A 146 14.30 -17.37 9.94
N ASN A 147 14.98 -16.26 9.68
CA ASN A 147 16.30 -16.27 9.05
C ASN A 147 17.43 -16.67 10.01
N ASN A 148 17.20 -16.59 11.32
CA ASN A 148 18.18 -16.94 12.36
C ASN A 148 18.03 -18.39 12.87
N ASN A 149 17.08 -19.16 12.34
CA ASN A 149 16.85 -20.58 12.62
C ASN A 149 17.16 -21.40 11.37
#